data_AF-A0A3M2X5R1-F1
#
_entry.id   AF-A0A3M2X5R1-F1
#
_cell.length_a   1.000
_cell.length_b   1.000
_cell.length_c   1.000
_cell.angle_alpha   90.00
_cell.angle_beta   90.00
_cell.angle_gamma   90.00
#
_symmetry.space_group_name_H-M   'P 1'
#
loop_
_entity.id
_entity.type
_entity.pdbx_description
1 polymer ?
#
loop_
_entity_poly.entity_id
_entity_poly.type
_entity_poly.pdbx_seq_one_letter_code
_entity_poly.pdbx_strand_id
1 'polypeptide(L)'
;LGNYATERKVSMYAATEEIGLGEHLDSRYTDRLQRFKRWMDGVRQQCAQNDPIAALRSMVMDIDYENWLRQNSSSEKAADYRMSNVWFLIEALKNTLEKDEEGGMTIEEAIGKLVLSDMLERQQEEEDGAEG
;
A
#
# COMPACT_ATOMS: atom_id res chain seq x y z
N LEU A 1 -15.85 14.52 1.58
CA LEU A 1 -14.55 14.38 0.89
C LEU A 1 -14.70 14.05 -0.59
N GLY A 2 -15.29 12.91 -0.96
CA GLY A 2 -15.43 12.51 -2.37
C GLY A 2 -16.08 13.58 -3.27
N ASN A 3 -17.28 14.05 -2.92
CA ASN A 3 -17.98 15.09 -3.70
C ASN A 3 -17.15 16.37 -3.86
N TYR A 4 -16.51 16.83 -2.78
CA TYR A 4 -15.64 18.00 -2.79
C TYR A 4 -14.42 17.82 -3.70
N ALA A 5 -13.72 16.68 -3.60
CA ALA A 5 -12.57 16.37 -4.45
C ALA A 5 -12.95 16.34 -5.94
N THR A 6 -14.12 15.78 -6.26
CA THR A 6 -14.67 15.76 -7.63
C THR A 6 -14.96 17.17 -8.15
N GLU A 7 -15.61 18.02 -7.35
CA GLU A 7 -15.89 19.42 -7.71
C GLU A 7 -14.60 20.20 -7.96
N ARG A 8 -13.60 19.99 -7.11
CA ARG A 8 -12.27 20.60 -7.20
C ARG A 8 -11.39 20.00 -8.30
N LYS A 9 -11.79 18.87 -8.88
CA LYS A 9 -11.04 18.09 -9.89
C LYS A 9 -9.63 17.72 -9.42
N VAL A 10 -9.50 17.35 -8.15
CA VAL A 10 -8.25 16.87 -7.55
C VAL A 10 -8.48 15.50 -6.92
N SER A 11 -7.40 14.79 -6.61
CA SER A 11 -7.51 13.52 -5.89
C SER A 11 -8.06 13.74 -4.48
N MET A 12 -8.71 12.72 -3.90
CA MET A 12 -9.14 12.79 -2.49
C MET A 12 -7.96 13.05 -1.54
N TYR A 13 -6.76 12.58 -1.90
CA TYR A 13 -5.53 12.81 -1.13
C TYR A 13 -5.04 14.27 -1.16
N ALA A 14 -5.21 14.95 -2.29
CA ALA A 14 -4.91 16.39 -2.40
C ALA A 14 -5.97 17.23 -1.67
N ALA A 15 -7.24 16.86 -1.83
CA ALA A 15 -8.38 17.56 -1.24
C ALA A 15 -8.37 17.60 0.30
N THR A 16 -7.69 16.66 0.98
CA THR A 16 -7.67 16.59 2.45
C THR A 16 -6.93 17.77 3.13
N GLU A 17 -6.11 18.51 2.38
CA GLU A 17 -5.38 19.70 2.87
C GLU A 17 -6.02 21.03 2.48
N GLU A 18 -7.02 21.02 1.59
CA GLU A 18 -7.65 22.26 1.17
C GLU A 18 -8.50 22.84 2.31
N ILE A 19 -8.27 24.12 2.61
CA ILE A 19 -9.03 24.86 3.64
C ILE A 19 -10.54 24.79 3.35
N GLY A 20 -10.93 24.84 2.07
CA GLY A 20 -12.32 24.79 1.65
C GLY A 20 -13.04 23.48 2.01
N LEU A 21 -12.32 22.39 2.32
CA LEU A 21 -12.94 21.15 2.79
C LEU A 21 -13.72 21.36 4.10
N GLY A 22 -13.30 22.34 4.92
CA GLY A 22 -13.96 22.70 6.18
C GLY A 22 -15.38 23.25 6.01
N GLU A 23 -15.74 23.74 4.83
CA GLU A 23 -17.11 24.17 4.51
C GLU A 23 -18.06 22.97 4.27
N HIS A 24 -17.50 21.78 4.05
CA HIS A 24 -18.25 20.57 3.71
C HIS A 24 -18.23 19.50 4.81
N LEU A 25 -17.33 19.62 5.79
CA LEU A 25 -17.13 18.65 6.86
C LEU A 25 -16.81 19.37 8.17
N ASP A 26 -17.38 18.88 9.27
CA ASP A 26 -17.00 19.36 10.61
C ASP A 26 -15.50 19.21 10.87
N SER A 27 -14.96 20.11 11.69
CA SER A 27 -13.54 20.16 12.06
C SER A 27 -12.95 18.84 12.52
N ARG A 28 -13.72 18.03 13.27
CA ARG A 28 -13.26 16.71 13.72
C ARG A 28 -12.89 15.75 12.58
N TYR A 29 -13.57 15.87 11.43
CA TYR A 29 -13.34 15.01 10.28
C TYR A 29 -12.18 15.52 9.44
N THR A 30 -12.09 16.84 9.22
CA THR A 30 -10.95 17.46 8.55
C THR A 30 -9.66 17.18 9.32
N ASP A 31 -9.68 17.27 10.65
CA ASP A 31 -8.52 16.98 11.49
C ASP A 31 -8.06 15.52 11.37
N ARG A 32 -8.99 14.56 11.30
CA ARG A 32 -8.66 13.14 11.09
C ARG A 32 -8.03 12.91 9.72
N LEU A 33 -8.59 13.54 8.68
CA LEU A 33 -8.08 13.44 7.31
C LEU A 33 -6.69 14.06 7.17
N GLN A 34 -6.44 15.21 7.80
CA GLN A 34 -5.13 15.84 7.81
C GLN A 34 -4.10 15.00 8.57
N ARG A 35 -4.47 14.41 9.71
CA ARG A 35 -3.57 13.48 10.43
C ARG A 35 -3.22 12.26 9.59
N PHE A 36 -4.22 11.64 8.95
CA PHE A 36 -4.00 10.53 8.03
C PHE A 36 -3.03 10.91 6.91
N LYS A 37 -3.24 12.06 6.26
CA LYS A 37 -2.36 12.51 5.18
C LYS A 37 -0.93 12.72 5.67
N ARG A 38 -0.72 13.44 6.77
CA ARG A 38 0.62 13.69 7.34
C ARG A 38 1.34 12.37 7.67
N TRP A 39 0.62 11.40 8.23
CA TRP A 39 1.18 10.07 8.49
C TRP A 39 1.56 9.35 7.19
N MET A 40 0.69 9.34 6.17
CA MET A 40 0.99 8.75 4.85
C MET A 40 2.17 9.43 4.13
N ASP A 41 2.25 10.76 4.17
CA ASP A 41 3.40 11.50 3.62
C ASP A 41 4.70 11.13 4.34
N GLY A 42 4.64 10.89 5.66
CA GLY A 42 5.75 10.37 6.45
C GLY A 42 6.18 8.98 6.01
N VAL A 43 5.24 8.05 5.80
CA VAL A 43 5.55 6.71 5.27
C VAL A 43 6.20 6.80 3.89
N ARG A 44 5.64 7.61 2.97
CA ARG A 44 6.22 7.82 1.63
C ARG A 44 7.65 8.36 1.72
N GLN A 45 7.89 9.33 2.59
CA GLN A 45 9.22 9.90 2.78
C GLN A 45 10.20 8.85 3.31
N GLN A 46 9.79 8.02 4.27
CA GLN A 46 10.63 6.95 4.80
C GLN A 46 10.99 5.92 3.72
N CYS A 47 10.04 5.55 2.86
CA CYS A 47 10.32 4.67 1.73
C CYS A 47 11.36 5.23 0.76
N ALA A 48 11.32 6.54 0.49
CA ALA A 48 12.21 7.17 -0.47
C ALA A 48 13.61 7.51 0.09
N GLN A 49 13.73 7.71 1.40
CA GLN A 49 14.96 8.25 2.02
C GLN A 49 15.70 7.27 2.92
N ASN A 50 15.05 6.21 3.39
CA ASN A 50 15.60 5.25 4.35
C ASN A 50 15.41 3.82 3.84
N ASP A 51 15.12 2.89 4.75
CA ASP A 51 14.79 1.50 4.44
C ASP A 51 13.30 1.38 4.07
N PRO A 52 12.95 1.16 2.78
CA PRO A 52 11.56 1.03 2.35
C PRO A 52 10.87 -0.20 2.92
N ILE A 53 11.59 -1.28 3.19
CA ILE A 53 11.00 -2.51 3.73
C ILE A 53 10.62 -2.30 5.20
N ALA A 54 11.50 -1.65 5.97
CA ALA A 54 11.17 -1.28 7.35
C ALA A 54 9.96 -0.32 7.39
N ALA A 55 9.92 0.69 6.51
CA ALA A 55 8.81 1.63 6.42
C ALA A 55 7.46 0.95 6.11
N LEU A 56 7.43 0.01 5.15
CA LEU A 56 6.22 -0.76 4.82
C LEU A 56 5.78 -1.68 5.96
N ARG A 57 6.72 -2.34 6.65
CA ARG A 57 6.40 -3.15 7.83
C ARG A 57 5.80 -2.30 8.95
N SER A 58 6.40 -1.16 9.25
CA SER A 58 5.88 -0.19 10.21
C SER A 58 4.50 0.31 9.81
N MET A 59 4.28 0.66 8.54
CA MET A 59 2.96 1.09 8.05
C MET A 59 1.88 0.05 8.32
N VAL A 60 2.14 -1.24 8.04
CA VAL A 60 1.18 -2.34 8.26
C VAL A 60 0.86 -2.52 9.75
N MET A 61 1.86 -2.38 10.63
CA MET A 61 1.68 -2.44 12.08
C MET A 61 0.91 -1.22 12.61
N ASP A 62 1.26 -0.02 12.16
CA ASP A 62 0.66 1.25 12.60
C ASP A 62 -0.83 1.34 12.30
N ILE A 63 -1.28 0.78 11.16
CA ILE A 63 -2.71 0.71 10.80
C ILE A 63 -3.46 -0.42 11.49
N ASP A 64 -2.78 -1.23 12.32
CA ASP A 64 -3.34 -2.37 13.05
C ASP A 64 -4.11 -3.35 12.13
N TYR A 65 -3.57 -3.60 10.93
CA TYR A 65 -4.27 -4.38 9.91
C TYR A 65 -4.51 -5.84 10.34
N GLU A 66 -3.58 -6.41 11.10
CA GLU A 66 -3.70 -7.78 11.62
C GLU A 66 -4.93 -7.92 12.53
N ASN A 67 -5.09 -7.01 13.49
CA ASN A 67 -6.25 -7.02 14.37
C ASN A 67 -7.54 -6.78 13.59
N TRP A 68 -7.52 -5.86 12.61
CA TRP A 68 -8.66 -5.68 11.71
C TRP A 68 -9.00 -6.98 10.97
N LEU A 69 -8.03 -7.72 10.45
CA LEU A 69 -8.25 -9.03 9.82
C LEU A 69 -8.83 -10.05 10.80
N ARG A 70 -8.34 -10.12 12.05
CA ARG A 70 -8.87 -11.02 13.09
C ARG A 70 -10.35 -10.73 13.38
N GLN A 71 -10.75 -9.46 13.37
CA GLN A 71 -12.14 -9.06 13.60
C GLN A 71 -13.07 -9.24 12.38
N ASN A 72 -12.52 -9.22 11.16
CA ASN A 72 -13.30 -9.19 9.92
C ASN A 72 -13.17 -10.46 9.07
N SER A 73 -12.47 -11.49 9.55
CA SER A 73 -12.34 -12.78 8.87
C SER A 73 -13.33 -13.81 9.43
N SER A 74 -13.69 -14.80 8.61
CA SER A 74 -14.61 -15.88 8.99
C SER A 74 -14.04 -16.82 10.06
N SER A 75 -12.73 -16.81 10.28
CA SER A 75 -12.03 -17.57 11.32
C SER A 75 -10.64 -16.98 11.55
N GLU A 76 -10.03 -17.32 12.69
CA GLU A 76 -8.64 -16.97 13.00
C GLU A 76 -7.67 -17.51 11.94
N LYS A 77 -7.84 -18.77 11.53
CA LYS A 77 -7.03 -19.38 10.46
C LYS A 77 -7.12 -18.62 9.14
N ALA A 78 -8.30 -18.10 8.80
CA ALA A 78 -8.48 -17.28 7.60
C ALA A 78 -7.80 -15.91 7.73
N ALA A 79 -7.81 -15.30 8.92
CA ALA A 79 -7.09 -14.06 9.20
C ALA A 79 -5.57 -14.26 9.08
N ASP A 80 -5.03 -15.31 9.72
CA ASP A 80 -3.61 -15.63 9.69
C ASP A 80 -3.12 -15.90 8.25
N TYR A 81 -3.90 -16.65 7.46
CA TYR A 81 -3.59 -16.91 6.05
C TYR A 81 -3.59 -15.63 5.21
N ARG A 82 -4.55 -14.73 5.42
CA ARG A 82 -4.58 -13.42 4.73
C ARG A 82 -3.39 -12.56 5.14
N MET A 83 -3.03 -12.56 6.41
CA MET A 83 -1.90 -11.79 6.92
C MET A 83 -0.57 -12.35 6.42
N SER A 84 -0.42 -13.67 6.31
CA SER A 84 0.78 -14.30 5.73
C SER A 84 0.98 -13.89 4.28
N ASN A 85 -0.09 -13.68 3.51
CA ASN A 85 0.03 -13.20 2.12
C ASN A 85 0.56 -11.75 2.05
N VAL A 86 0.17 -10.89 3.00
CA VAL A 86 0.72 -9.52 3.11
C VAL A 86 2.22 -9.57 3.42
N TRP A 87 2.63 -10.40 4.38
CA TRP A 87 4.05 -10.55 4.72
C TRP A 87 4.86 -11.20 3.61
N PHE A 88 4.28 -12.15 2.89
CA PHE A 88 4.88 -12.75 1.71
C PHE A 88 5.17 -11.70 0.63
N LEU A 89 4.22 -10.79 0.35
CA LEU A 89 4.43 -9.70 -0.60
C LEU A 89 5.57 -8.76 -0.18
N ILE A 90 5.62 -8.38 1.10
CA ILE A 90 6.69 -7.52 1.63
C ILE A 90 8.06 -8.23 1.54
N GLU A 91 8.12 -9.53 1.81
CA GLU A 91 9.36 -10.29 1.68
C GLU A 91 9.78 -10.45 0.21
N ALA A 92 8.83 -10.65 -0.71
CA ALA A 92 9.11 -10.67 -2.14
C ALA A 92 9.69 -9.34 -2.64
N LEU A 93 9.18 -8.21 -2.13
CA LEU A 93 9.72 -6.88 -2.41
C LEU A 93 11.15 -6.72 -1.90
N LYS A 94 11.40 -7.14 -0.65
CA LYS A 94 12.73 -7.13 -0.06
C LYS A 94 13.72 -7.96 -0.90
N ASN A 95 13.35 -9.19 -1.24
CA ASN A 95 14.17 -10.08 -2.06
C ASN A 95 14.44 -9.50 -3.46
N THR A 96 13.51 -8.71 -4.00
CA THR A 96 13.69 -8.06 -5.31
C THR A 96 14.71 -6.92 -5.22
N LEU A 97 14.65 -6.12 -4.16
CA LEU A 97 15.62 -5.07 -3.88
C LEU A 97 17.03 -5.64 -3.59
N GLU A 98 17.12 -6.72 -2.81
CA GLU A 98 18.41 -7.35 -2.46
C GLU A 98 19.09 -8.03 -3.65
N LYS A 99 18.35 -8.37 -4.71
CA LYS A 99 18.88 -8.92 -5.96
C LYS A 99 19.45 -7.86 -6.90
N ASP A 100 19.39 -6.58 -6.52
CA ASP A 100 19.94 -5.49 -7.32
C ASP A 100 21.47 -5.44 -7.23
N GLU A 101 22.15 -6.11 -8.15
CA GLU A 101 23.62 -6.21 -8.18
C GLU A 101 24.29 -4.85 -8.46
N GLU A 102 23.65 -4.00 -9.25
CA GLU A 102 24.17 -2.66 -9.61
C GLU A 102 23.95 -1.63 -8.50
N GLY A 103 23.00 -1.92 -7.60
CA GLY A 103 22.58 -1.03 -6.53
C GLY A 103 21.76 0.17 -7.04
N GLY A 104 20.94 0.73 -6.15
CA GLY A 104 20.15 1.93 -6.42
C GLY A 104 18.74 1.69 -6.95
N MET A 105 18.30 0.43 -7.07
CA MET A 105 16.90 0.11 -7.34
C MET A 105 16.00 0.74 -6.30
N THR A 106 15.03 1.50 -6.80
CA THR A 106 13.98 2.13 -6.00
C THR A 106 12.88 1.13 -5.65
N ILE A 107 12.09 1.44 -4.62
CA ILE A 107 10.94 0.62 -4.24
C ILE A 107 9.90 0.55 -5.39
N GLU A 108 9.74 1.64 -6.14
CA GLU A 108 8.85 1.71 -7.30
C GLU A 108 9.28 0.75 -8.42
N GLU A 109 10.58 0.67 -8.70
CA GLU A 109 11.14 -0.27 -9.69
C GLU A 109 11.01 -1.72 -9.23
N ALA A 110 11.25 -2.00 -7.94
CA ALA A 110 11.05 -3.33 -7.38
C ALA A 110 9.59 -3.79 -7.47
N ILE A 111 8.63 -2.90 -7.17
CA ILE A 111 7.20 -3.16 -7.36
C ILE A 111 6.91 -3.44 -8.84
N GLY A 112 7.43 -2.62 -9.75
CA GLY A 112 7.27 -2.81 -11.19
C GLY A 112 7.78 -4.16 -11.68
N LYS A 113 8.95 -4.59 -11.22
CA LYS A 113 9.53 -5.91 -11.53
C LYS A 113 8.65 -7.05 -11.00
N LEU A 114 8.19 -6.98 -9.76
CA LEU A 114 7.31 -8.02 -9.20
C LEU A 114 5.99 -8.16 -9.96
N VAL A 115 5.34 -7.04 -10.28
CA VAL A 115 4.09 -7.04 -11.03
C VAL A 115 4.31 -7.60 -12.44
N LEU A 116 5.41 -7.24 -13.10
CA LEU A 116 5.76 -7.79 -14.40
C LEU A 116 6.00 -9.30 -14.35
N SER A 117 6.77 -9.78 -13.35
CA SER A 117 7.02 -11.21 -13.18
C SER A 117 5.72 -11.99 -12.95
N ASP A 118 4.83 -11.50 -12.08
CA ASP A 118 3.51 -12.13 -11.82
C ASP A 118 2.62 -12.13 -13.08
N MET A 119 2.66 -11.08 -13.91
CA MET A 119 1.94 -11.06 -15.18
C MET A 119 2.50 -12.07 -16.19
N LEU A 120 3.82 -12.24 -16.27
CA LEU A 120 4.47 -13.19 -17.19
C LEU A 120 4.27 -14.65 -16.75
N GLU A 121 4.31 -14.92 -15.44
CA GLU A 121 4.06 -16.24 -14.87
C GLU A 121 2.63 -16.71 -15.19
N ARG A 122 1.63 -15.83 -15.02
CA ARG A 122 0.24 -16.15 -15.38
C ARG A 122 0.04 -16.40 -16.88
N GLN A 123 0.72 -15.66 -17.74
CA GLN A 123 0.66 -15.91 -19.19
C GLN A 123 1.23 -17.29 -19.54
N GLN A 124 2.34 -17.69 -18.93
CA GLN A 124 2.92 -19.02 -19.14
C GLN A 124 1.99 -20.13 -18.62
N GLU A 125 1.39 -19.96 -17.44
CA GLU A 125 0.42 -20.93 -16.89
C GLU A 125 -0.82 -21.10 -17.80
N GLU A 126 -1.28 -20.02 -18.43
CA GLU A 126 -2.39 -20.04 -19.38
C GLU A 126 -2.02 -20.74 -20.71
N GLU A 127 -0.79 -20.54 -21.22
CA GLU A 127 -0.27 -21.21 -22.41
C GLU A 127 -0.05 -22.71 -22.17
N ASP A 128 0.62 -23.08 -21.06
CA ASP A 128 0.91 -24.47 -20.70
C ASP A 128 -0.36 -25.25 -20.33
N GLY A 129 -1.35 -24.59 -19.71
CA GLY A 129 -2.64 -25.19 -19.36
C GLY A 129 -3.58 -25.41 -20.55
N ALA A 130 -3.34 -24.74 -21.69
CA ALA A 130 -4.11 -24.90 -22.92
C ALA A 130 -3.55 -26.01 -23.84
N GLU A 131 -2.32 -26.47 -23.60
CA GLU A 131 -1.68 -27.57 -24.34
C GLU A 131 -1.85 -28.96 -23.67
N GLY A 132 -2.55 -29.03 -22.53
CA GLY A 132 -2.78 -30.25 -21.73
C GLY A 132 -4.10 -30.98 -21.98
#